data_AF-A0A1J7FZT0-F1
#
_entry.id   AF-A0A1J7FZT0-F1
#
_cell.length_a   1.000
_cell.length_b   1.000
_cell.length_c   1.000
_cell.angle_alpha   90.00
_cell.angle_beta   90.00
_cell.angle_gamma   90.00
#
_symmetry.space_group_name_H-M   'P 1'
#
loop_
_entity.id
_entity.type
_entity.pdbx_description
1 polymer ?
#
loop_
_entity_poly.entity_id
_entity_poly.type
_entity_poly.pdbx_seq_one_letter_code
_entity_poly.pdbx_strand_id
1 'polypeptide(L)'
;MQRFNRIEFEEINVDLSKGHHLSPQYTGNYALNTVIEPALGIPTSRNAAAEAEKVLLSSLSKLENIWLTGDGPFLLGGLQPSIADLSLVCEIMQLEILDEKDCSRILSRYKKVLRWIEDTKAAMNPHFEEVHNILYKAKKNFERQRLRVAKTGSEPSNKVGVHSKM
;
A
#
# COMPACT_ATOMS: atom_id res chain seq x y z
N MET A 1 -31.26 8.25 -2.69
CA MET A 1 -30.42 8.33 -1.48
C MET A 1 -31.08 7.50 -0.38
N GLN A 2 -30.54 6.32 -0.09
CA GLN A 2 -31.11 5.42 0.91
C GLN A 2 -30.53 5.76 2.29
N ARG A 3 -31.40 5.91 3.29
CA ARG A 3 -31.03 6.17 4.69
C ARG A 3 -31.26 4.90 5.51
N PHE A 4 -30.21 4.38 6.13
CA PHE A 4 -30.31 3.33 7.15
C PHE A 4 -29.49 3.75 8.36
N ASN A 5 -30.09 3.73 9.56
CA ASN A 5 -29.43 4.03 10.83
C ASN A 5 -28.64 5.37 10.92
N ARG A 6 -29.14 6.45 10.31
CA ARG A 6 -28.50 7.80 10.28
C ARG A 6 -27.14 7.87 9.59
N ILE A 7 -26.74 6.82 8.87
CA ILE A 7 -25.57 6.86 7.99
C ILE A 7 -26.09 7.14 6.58
N GLU A 8 -25.56 8.18 5.96
CA GLU A 8 -25.86 8.49 4.55
C GLU A 8 -24.96 7.62 3.68
N PHE A 9 -25.58 6.76 2.87
CA PHE A 9 -24.88 5.92 1.91
C PHE A 9 -25.03 6.53 0.52
N GLU A 10 -23.89 6.71 -0.15
CA GLU A 10 -23.81 7.02 -1.57
C GLU A 10 -23.32 5.76 -2.29
N GLU A 11 -24.07 5.31 -3.30
CA GLU A 11 -23.63 4.23 -4.18
C GLU A 11 -22.57 4.77 -5.14
N ILE A 12 -21.33 4.32 -4.95
CA ILE A 12 -20.21 4.68 -5.84
C ILE A 12 -20.04 3.54 -6.84
N ASN A 13 -20.23 3.84 -8.13
CA ASN A 13 -19.93 2.89 -9.21
C ASN A 13 -18.41 2.85 -9.46
N VAL A 14 -17.77 1.77 -9.00
CA VAL A 14 -16.33 1.54 -9.22
C VAL A 14 -16.14 0.63 -10.43
N ASP A 15 -15.68 1.20 -11.55
CA ASP A 15 -15.30 0.44 -12.73
C ASP A 15 -13.88 -0.12 -12.56
N LEU A 16 -13.80 -1.42 -12.28
CA LEU A 16 -12.53 -2.11 -12.09
C LEU A 16 -11.69 -2.13 -13.37
N SER A 17 -12.33 -2.25 -14.54
CA SER A 17 -11.64 -2.31 -15.84
C SER A 17 -10.96 -0.99 -16.21
N LYS A 18 -11.50 0.13 -15.72
CA LYS A 18 -10.95 1.47 -15.91
C LYS A 18 -10.00 1.90 -14.79
N GLY A 19 -9.70 1.02 -13.83
CA GLY A 19 -8.82 1.35 -12.72
C GLY A 19 -9.40 2.39 -11.75
N HIS A 20 -10.73 2.57 -11.66
CA HIS A 20 -11.33 3.56 -10.75
C HIS A 20 -11.02 3.27 -9.27
N HIS A 21 -10.77 2.00 -8.92
CA HIS A 21 -10.27 1.58 -7.61
C HIS A 21 -8.84 2.08 -7.32
N LEU A 22 -8.14 2.60 -8.32
CA LEU A 22 -6.85 3.27 -8.22
C LEU A 22 -6.99 4.80 -8.16
N SER A 23 -8.19 5.35 -7.99
CA SER A 23 -8.38 6.80 -7.80
C SER A 23 -7.92 7.25 -6.41
N PRO A 24 -7.47 8.51 -6.21
CA PRO A 24 -6.73 9.00 -5.01
C PRO A 24 -7.35 8.70 -3.64
N GLN A 25 -8.66 8.42 -3.61
CA GLN A 25 -9.42 8.08 -2.41
C GLN A 25 -9.16 6.67 -1.83
N TYR A 26 -8.43 5.80 -2.55
CA TYR A 26 -8.12 4.43 -2.13
C TYR A 26 -6.65 4.24 -1.73
N THR A 27 -6.37 3.34 -0.78
CA THR A 27 -5.06 3.20 -0.12
C THR A 27 -3.94 2.68 -1.03
N GLY A 28 -4.28 1.93 -2.09
CA GLY A 28 -3.35 1.46 -3.12
C GLY A 28 -2.60 2.57 -3.89
N ASN A 29 -3.01 3.84 -3.77
CA ASN A 29 -2.38 4.94 -4.50
C ASN A 29 -0.93 5.21 -4.10
N TYR A 30 -0.58 5.10 -2.82
CA TYR A 30 0.78 5.44 -2.42
C TYR A 30 1.78 4.46 -3.05
N ALA A 31 1.51 3.17 -2.96
CA ALA A 31 2.32 2.12 -3.54
C ALA A 31 2.30 2.18 -5.09
N LEU A 32 1.15 2.52 -5.70
CA LEU A 32 1.03 2.75 -7.13
C LEU A 32 1.97 3.88 -7.61
N ASN A 33 1.86 5.07 -7.02
CA ASN A 33 2.60 6.26 -7.43
C ASN A 33 4.11 6.15 -7.14
N THR A 34 4.49 5.46 -6.05
CA THR A 34 5.89 5.41 -5.59
C THR A 34 6.67 4.19 -6.05
N VAL A 35 5.99 3.08 -6.37
CA VAL A 35 6.65 1.81 -6.75
C VAL A 35 6.19 1.32 -8.11
N ILE A 36 4.87 1.13 -8.30
CA ILE A 36 4.37 0.42 -9.49
C ILE A 36 4.54 1.26 -10.76
N GLU A 37 4.10 2.51 -10.77
CA GLU A 37 4.24 3.43 -11.90
C GLU A 37 5.71 3.60 -12.34
N PRO A 38 6.65 3.98 -11.45
CA PRO A 38 8.05 4.10 -11.86
C PRO A 38 8.65 2.76 -12.31
N ALA A 39 8.23 1.63 -11.74
CA ALA A 39 8.66 0.31 -12.22
C ALA A 39 8.17 -0.02 -13.65
N LEU A 40 7.06 0.57 -14.08
CA LEU A 40 6.53 0.49 -15.46
C LEU A 40 7.10 1.57 -16.39
N GLY A 41 8.04 2.40 -15.92
CA GLY A 41 8.59 3.51 -16.70
C GLY A 41 7.66 4.71 -16.81
N ILE A 42 6.57 4.73 -16.03
CA ILE A 42 5.66 5.87 -15.94
C ILE A 42 6.30 6.91 -15.01
N PRO A 43 6.42 8.19 -15.40
CA PRO A 43 6.98 9.21 -14.55
C PRO A 43 6.19 9.40 -13.26
N THR A 44 6.86 9.28 -12.10
CA THR A 44 6.24 9.50 -10.79
C THR A 44 5.77 10.95 -10.62
N SER A 45 4.49 11.12 -10.33
CA SER A 45 3.95 12.40 -9.87
C SER A 45 4.21 12.59 -8.37
N ARG A 46 5.20 13.42 -8.03
CA ARG A 46 5.53 13.74 -6.62
C ARG A 46 4.34 14.30 -5.86
N ASN A 47 3.51 15.12 -6.51
CA ASN A 47 2.33 15.70 -5.89
C ASN A 47 1.27 14.63 -5.61
N ALA A 48 1.03 13.71 -6.55
CA ALA A 48 0.07 12.63 -6.36
C ALA A 48 0.54 11.65 -5.26
N ALA A 49 1.83 11.31 -5.21
CA ALA A 49 2.41 10.51 -4.14
C ALA A 49 2.25 11.17 -2.77
N ALA A 50 2.51 12.49 -2.66
CA ALA A 50 2.36 13.23 -1.40
C ALA A 50 0.90 13.30 -0.92
N GLU A 51 -0.05 13.56 -1.82
CA GLU A 51 -1.48 13.56 -1.45
C GLU A 51 -1.96 12.15 -1.08
N ALA A 52 -1.52 11.12 -1.80
CA ALA A 52 -1.81 9.72 -1.45
C ALA A 52 -1.26 9.35 -0.07
N GLU A 53 -0.04 9.79 0.26
CA GLU A 53 0.55 9.56 1.58
C GLU A 53 -0.24 10.25 2.69
N LYS A 54 -0.66 11.51 2.46
CA LYS A 54 -1.48 12.26 3.42
C LYS A 54 -2.81 11.57 3.68
N VAL A 55 -3.48 11.09 2.63
CA VAL A 55 -4.73 10.31 2.75
C VAL A 55 -4.48 9.02 3.52
N LEU A 56 -3.44 8.26 3.17
CA LEU A 56 -3.05 7.02 3.85
C LEU A 56 -2.82 7.24 5.36
N LEU A 57 -2.01 8.22 5.74
CA LEU A 57 -1.70 8.51 7.15
C LEU A 57 -2.96 8.96 7.93
N SER A 58 -3.84 9.74 7.29
CA SER A 58 -5.14 10.13 7.87
C SER A 58 -6.04 8.92 8.10
N SER A 59 -6.10 8.00 7.13
CA SER A 59 -6.89 6.76 7.22
C SER A 59 -6.35 5.81 8.29
N LEU A 60 -5.03 5.58 8.34
CA LEU A 60 -4.39 4.76 9.39
C LEU A 60 -4.63 5.36 10.78
N SER A 61 -4.58 6.69 10.90
CA SER A 61 -4.90 7.37 12.15
C SER A 61 -6.36 7.17 12.57
N LYS A 62 -7.31 7.21 11.63
CA LYS A 62 -8.72 6.93 11.93
C LYS A 62 -8.92 5.45 12.31
N LEU A 63 -8.25 4.54 11.62
CA LEU A 63 -8.29 3.10 11.93
C LEU A 63 -7.81 2.82 13.36
N GLU A 64 -6.63 3.32 13.73
CA GLU A 64 -6.02 3.16 15.06
C GLU A 64 -6.89 3.75 16.18
N ASN A 65 -7.46 4.94 15.97
CA ASN A 65 -8.07 5.71 17.06
C ASN A 65 -9.60 5.60 17.16
N ILE A 66 -10.28 5.24 16.07
CA ILE A 66 -11.76 5.20 16.02
C ILE A 66 -12.24 3.76 15.88
N TRP A 67 -11.66 2.99 14.96
CA TRP A 67 -12.17 1.68 14.58
C TRP A 67 -11.55 0.52 15.36
N LEU A 68 -10.29 0.65 15.76
CA LEU A 68 -9.59 -0.29 16.65
C LEU A 68 -9.75 0.13 18.11
N THR A 69 -11.01 0.06 18.55
CA THR A 69 -11.47 0.39 19.90
C THR A 69 -12.10 -0.84 20.56
N GLY A 70 -12.29 -0.78 21.88
CA GLY A 70 -12.76 -1.93 22.66
C GLY A 70 -11.64 -2.92 23.02
N ASP A 71 -12.04 -4.04 23.63
CA ASP A 71 -11.11 -5.02 24.20
C ASP A 71 -10.83 -6.22 23.26
N GLY A 72 -11.61 -6.37 22.19
CA GLY A 72 -11.42 -7.43 21.20
C GLY A 72 -10.31 -7.11 20.18
N PRO A 73 -9.72 -8.15 19.55
CA PRO A 73 -8.62 -7.98 18.60
C PRO A 73 -9.04 -7.45 17.22
N PHE A 74 -10.34 -7.45 16.89
CA PHE A 74 -10.86 -7.05 15.57
C PHE A 74 -11.58 -5.70 15.61
N LEU A 75 -11.95 -5.17 14.45
CA LEU A 75 -12.66 -3.90 14.33
C LEU A 75 -13.87 -3.83 15.28
N LEU A 76 -14.05 -2.66 15.90
CA LEU A 76 -15.10 -2.37 16.88
C LEU A 76 -15.08 -3.29 18.12
N GLY A 77 -13.93 -3.88 18.44
CA GLY A 77 -13.76 -4.77 19.60
C GLY A 77 -14.35 -6.17 19.36
N GLY A 78 -14.44 -6.59 18.10
CA GLY A 78 -14.92 -7.91 17.73
C GLY A 78 -14.02 -9.03 18.28
N LEU A 79 -14.63 -10.13 18.72
CA LEU A 79 -13.90 -11.35 19.14
C LEU A 79 -13.60 -12.29 17.98
N GLN A 80 -14.25 -12.11 16.83
CA GLN A 80 -14.00 -12.82 15.58
C GLN A 80 -13.87 -11.81 14.44
N PRO A 81 -13.05 -12.09 13.41
CA PRO A 81 -12.89 -11.20 12.28
C PRO A 81 -14.16 -11.18 11.41
N SER A 82 -14.42 -10.03 10.83
CA SER A 82 -15.47 -9.81 9.83
C SER A 82 -14.87 -9.63 8.44
N ILE A 83 -15.73 -9.52 7.42
CA ILE A 83 -15.30 -9.15 6.06
C ILE A 83 -14.61 -7.78 6.00
N ALA A 84 -14.96 -6.87 6.92
CA ALA A 84 -14.31 -5.56 7.00
C ALA A 84 -12.85 -5.69 7.46
N ASP A 85 -12.57 -6.59 8.40
CA ASP A 85 -11.22 -6.88 8.86
C ASP A 85 -10.37 -7.40 7.71
N LEU A 86 -10.85 -8.46 7.04
CA LEU A 86 -10.16 -9.07 5.91
C LEU A 86 -9.91 -8.05 4.78
N SER A 87 -10.95 -7.30 4.37
CA SER A 87 -10.85 -6.38 3.24
C SER A 87 -9.84 -5.25 3.49
N LEU A 88 -9.86 -4.66 4.68
CA LEU A 88 -8.97 -3.56 5.02
C LEU A 88 -7.52 -4.04 5.26
N VAL A 89 -7.33 -5.22 5.85
CA VAL A 89 -5.99 -5.80 5.98
C VAL A 89 -5.41 -6.11 4.61
N CYS A 90 -6.16 -6.74 3.70
CA CYS A 90 -5.71 -7.00 2.32
C CYS A 90 -5.29 -5.71 1.58
N GLU A 91 -6.02 -4.61 1.79
CA GLU A 91 -5.69 -3.32 1.20
C GLU A 91 -4.38 -2.75 1.78
N ILE A 92 -4.17 -2.85 3.10
CA ILE A 92 -2.93 -2.39 3.75
C ILE A 92 -1.73 -3.27 3.36
N MET A 93 -1.93 -4.57 3.15
CA MET A 93 -0.88 -5.47 2.71
C MET A 93 -0.19 -5.01 1.43
N GLN A 94 -0.88 -4.26 0.55
CA GLN A 94 -0.24 -3.71 -0.65
C GLN A 94 0.96 -2.79 -0.36
N LEU A 95 1.06 -2.21 0.85
CA LEU A 95 2.23 -1.44 1.28
C LEU A 95 3.50 -2.29 1.41
N GLU A 96 3.39 -3.62 1.50
CA GLU A 96 4.55 -4.53 1.54
C GLU A 96 5.45 -4.43 0.30
N ILE A 97 4.95 -3.89 -0.83
CA ILE A 97 5.78 -3.70 -2.03
C ILE A 97 6.73 -2.51 -1.94
N LEU A 98 6.51 -1.61 -0.96
CA LEU A 98 7.40 -0.48 -0.67
C LEU A 98 8.80 -0.98 -0.30
N ASP A 99 9.77 -0.07 -0.25
CA ASP A 99 11.01 -0.37 0.46
C ASP A 99 10.72 -0.59 1.94
N GLU A 100 11.46 -1.49 2.59
CA GLU A 100 11.27 -1.82 4.00
C GLU A 100 11.33 -0.57 4.89
N LYS A 101 12.19 0.40 4.57
CA LYS A 101 12.32 1.65 5.31
C LYS A 101 11.05 2.50 5.21
N ASP A 102 10.44 2.58 4.03
CA ASP A 102 9.23 3.35 3.81
C ASP A 102 8.01 2.69 4.44
N CYS A 103 7.87 1.38 4.27
CA CYS A 103 6.81 0.60 4.92
C CYS A 103 6.90 0.76 6.45
N SER A 104 8.10 0.61 7.01
CA SER A 104 8.37 0.79 8.44
C SER A 104 8.08 2.23 8.91
N ARG A 105 8.53 3.25 8.17
CA ARG A 105 8.29 4.67 8.48
C ARG A 105 6.80 5.01 8.59
N ILE A 106 5.96 4.35 7.79
CA ILE A 106 4.51 4.54 7.76
C ILE A 106 3.85 3.74 8.88
N LEU A 107 4.02 2.42 8.92
CA LEU A 107 3.23 1.52 9.77
C LEU A 107 3.70 1.47 11.23
N SER A 108 4.98 1.68 11.53
CA SER A 108 5.52 1.58 12.90
C SER A 108 4.88 2.53 13.92
N ARG A 109 4.21 3.58 13.44
CA ARG A 109 3.51 4.59 14.25
C ARG A 109 2.17 4.08 14.78
N TYR A 110 1.61 3.04 14.16
CA TYR A 110 0.24 2.56 14.37
C TYR A 110 0.28 1.16 14.98
N LYS A 111 0.52 1.09 16.29
CA LYS A 111 0.77 -0.18 17.00
C LYS A 111 -0.47 -1.06 17.04
N LYS A 112 -1.66 -0.47 17.19
CA LYS A 112 -2.92 -1.23 17.17
C LYS A 112 -3.18 -1.77 15.78
N VAL A 113 -2.94 -0.98 14.73
CA VAL A 113 -3.07 -1.44 13.35
C VAL A 113 -2.14 -2.62 13.08
N LEU A 114 -0.86 -2.53 13.48
CA LEU A 114 0.09 -3.64 13.33
C LEU A 114 -0.39 -4.91 14.04
N ARG A 115 -0.88 -4.78 15.28
CA ARG A 115 -1.38 -5.93 16.03
C ARG A 115 -2.61 -6.55 15.35
N TRP A 116 -3.57 -5.72 14.95
CA TRP A 116 -4.79 -6.14 14.28
C TRP A 116 -4.54 -6.81 12.92
N ILE A 117 -3.54 -6.35 12.15
CA ILE A 117 -3.09 -7.02 10.93
C ILE A 117 -2.64 -8.45 11.24
N GLU A 118 -1.77 -8.63 12.24
CA GLU A 118 -1.28 -9.96 12.62
C GLU A 118 -2.38 -10.86 13.16
N ASP A 119 -3.29 -10.34 13.99
CA ASP A 119 -4.42 -11.11 14.53
C ASP A 119 -5.38 -11.52 13.39
N THR A 120 -5.62 -10.66 12.40
CA THR A 120 -6.43 -10.98 11.21
C THR A 120 -5.75 -12.02 10.33
N LYS A 121 -4.45 -11.88 10.05
CA LYS A 121 -3.67 -12.88 9.31
C LYS A 121 -3.74 -14.24 9.98
N ALA A 122 -3.51 -14.28 11.30
CA ALA A 122 -3.55 -15.51 12.08
C ALA A 122 -4.92 -16.19 12.01
N ALA A 123 -6.01 -15.42 12.13
CA ALA A 123 -7.36 -15.95 12.07
C ALA A 123 -7.76 -16.46 10.67
N MET A 124 -7.22 -15.88 9.61
CA MET A 124 -7.57 -16.19 8.21
C MET A 124 -6.63 -17.19 7.53
N ASN A 125 -5.62 -17.68 8.25
CA ASN A 125 -4.68 -18.67 7.73
C ASN A 125 -5.32 -20.07 7.61
N PRO A 126 -4.95 -20.85 6.57
CA PRO A 126 -3.86 -20.62 5.61
C PRO A 126 -4.20 -19.79 4.37
N HIS A 127 -5.50 -19.52 4.12
CA HIS A 127 -5.95 -18.91 2.87
C HIS A 127 -5.45 -17.49 2.67
N PHE A 128 -5.24 -16.76 3.78
CA PHE A 128 -4.63 -15.43 3.73
C PHE A 128 -3.26 -15.47 3.04
N GLU A 129 -2.36 -16.34 3.50
CA GLU A 129 -1.01 -16.50 2.92
C GLU A 129 -1.04 -17.02 1.48
N GLU A 130 -1.97 -17.93 1.17
CA GLU A 130 -2.13 -18.46 -0.18
C GLU A 130 -2.43 -17.35 -1.20
N VAL A 131 -3.41 -16.50 -0.90
CA VAL A 131 -3.81 -15.38 -1.78
C VAL A 131 -2.72 -14.31 -1.85
N HIS A 132 -2.07 -13.99 -0.73
CA HIS A 132 -1.02 -12.96 -0.68
C HIS A 132 0.34 -13.42 -1.23
N ASN A 133 0.50 -14.69 -1.61
CA ASN A 133 1.72 -15.17 -2.27
C ASN A 133 2.05 -14.39 -3.56
N ILE A 134 1.04 -13.90 -4.29
CA ILE A 134 1.24 -13.05 -5.47
C ILE A 134 1.91 -11.72 -5.08
N LEU A 135 1.42 -11.09 -4.00
CA LEU A 135 1.99 -9.87 -3.45
C LEU A 135 3.44 -10.09 -2.99
N TYR A 136 3.74 -11.19 -2.30
CA TYR A 136 5.12 -11.48 -1.85
C TYR A 136 6.08 -11.72 -3.01
N LYS A 137 5.60 -12.33 -4.11
CA LYS A 137 6.38 -12.43 -5.35
C LYS A 137 6.61 -11.06 -5.98
N ALA A 138 5.59 -10.20 -6.00
CA ALA A 138 5.70 -8.83 -6.51
C ALA A 138 6.70 -8.00 -5.71
N LYS A 139 6.65 -8.05 -4.37
CA LYS A 139 7.64 -7.41 -3.47
C LYS A 139 9.08 -7.76 -3.87
N LYS A 140 9.38 -9.06 -3.96
CA LYS A 140 10.71 -9.56 -4.38
C LYS A 140 11.12 -9.09 -5.78
N ASN A 141 10.17 -8.97 -6.70
CA ASN A 141 10.44 -8.46 -8.05
C ASN A 141 10.84 -6.97 -8.02
N PHE A 142 10.06 -6.13 -7.31
CA PHE A 142 10.35 -4.71 -7.20
C PHE A 142 11.67 -4.45 -6.46
N GLU A 143 11.97 -5.20 -5.39
CA GLU A 143 13.27 -5.15 -4.70
C GLU A 143 14.43 -5.42 -5.67
N ARG A 144 14.34 -6.50 -6.48
CA ARG A 144 15.35 -6.80 -7.50
C ARG A 144 15.50 -5.70 -8.54
N GLN A 145 14.40 -5.10 -8.98
CA GLN A 145 14.43 -4.00 -9.95
C GLN A 145 15.14 -2.77 -9.38
N ARG A 146 14.81 -2.37 -8.14
CA ARG A 146 15.47 -1.25 -7.42
C ARG A 146 16.98 -1.48 -7.32
N LEU A 147 17.39 -2.69 -6.94
CA LEU A 147 18.81 -3.05 -6.85
C LEU A 147 19.54 -3.01 -8.20
N ARG A 148 18.88 -3.38 -9.30
CA ARG A 148 19.47 -3.28 -10.66
C ARG A 148 19.69 -1.82 -11.06
N VAL A 149 18.69 -0.96 -10.86
CA VAL A 149 18.77 0.47 -11.18
C VAL A 149 19.88 1.16 -10.38
N ALA A 150 20.02 0.83 -9.09
CA ALA A 150 21.09 1.37 -8.24
C ALA A 150 22.50 0.97 -8.73
N LYS A 151 22.66 -0.25 -9.27
CA LYS A 151 23.93 -0.72 -9.84
C LYS A 151 24.27 -0.07 -11.18
N THR A 152 23.29 0.14 -12.06
CA THR A 152 23.52 0.77 -13.37
C THR A 152 23.69 2.29 -13.29
N GLY A 153 23.10 2.94 -12.28
CA GLY A 153 23.25 4.38 -12.04
C GLY A 153 24.57 4.79 -11.36
N SER A 154 25.43 3.83 -11.00
CA SER A 154 26.70 4.06 -10.30
C SER A 154 27.97 3.82 -11.14
N GLU A 155 27.85 3.49 -12.44
CA GLU A 155 29.00 3.47 -13.34
C GLU A 155 29.27 4.87 -13.92
N PRO A 156 30.45 5.49 -13.67
CA PRO A 156 30.81 6.73 -14.33
C PRO A 156 31.10 6.44 -15.80
N SER A 157 30.34 7.06 -16.70
CA SER A 157 30.61 7.05 -18.14
C SER A 157 31.90 7.80 -18.44
N ASN A 158 33.05 7.15 -18.29
CA ASN A 158 34.32 7.62 -18.83
C ASN A 158 34.44 7.16 -20.29
N LYS A 159 33.89 7.96 -21.20
CA LYS A 159 34.36 8.01 -22.59
C LYS A 159 34.52 9.47 -23.02
N VAL A 160 35.64 10.07 -22.63
CA VAL A 160 36.18 11.24 -23.34
C VAL A 160 36.97 10.70 -24.54
N GLY A 161 36.32 10.63 -25.70
CA GLY A 161 37.01 10.47 -26.97
C GLY A 161 37.64 11.81 -27.35
N VAL A 162 38.92 12.00 -27.06
CA VAL A 162 39.72 13.09 -27.67
C VAL A 162 40.10 12.64 -29.07
N HIS A 163 39.38 13.12 -30.09
CA HIS A 163 39.91 13.18 -31.45
C HIS A 163 40.45 14.60 -31.66
N SER A 164 41.76 14.76 -31.46
CA SER A 164 42.50 15.92 -31.94
C SER A 164 42.92 15.65 -33.38
N LYS A 165 42.54 16.54 -34.32
CA LYS A 165 43.07 16.54 -35.69
C LYS A 165 44.29 17.46 -35.75
N MET A 166 45.39 16.93 -36.27
CA MET A 166 46.41 17.70 -36.99
C MET A 166 45.99 17.83 -38.46
#